data_AF-A0A9Q0X388-F1
#
_entry.id   AF-A0A9Q0X388-F1
#
_cell.length_a   1.000
_cell.length_b   1.000
_cell.length_c   1.000
_cell.angle_alpha   90.00
_cell.angle_beta   90.00
_cell.angle_gamma   90.00
#
_symmetry.space_group_name_H-M   'P 1'
#
loop_
_entity.id
_entity.type
_entity.pdbx_description
1 polymer ?
#
loop_
_entity_poly.entity_id
_entity_poly.type
_entity_poly.pdbx_seq_one_letter_code
_entity_poly.pdbx_strand_id
1 'polypeptide(L)'
;MASRHWVVSLPVENSASSLWNRLQEQISKHSFDTPLYRFNTPNLRVGTLDSLLALSDDLVKSNNFIEGVSHKIRRQIEEFERVSGVESNALTVDGVPVDSYLTRFVWDEAKYPTMSPLKEIVDSIHSQVAKIEDDLKVRVAEYNNVRSQLNANNRKQSGSLAVRDLSDLVKAEDIIISEHLITLLAIVPKYSQNDWLANYETLTNYVVPRSSKKVT
;
A
#
# COMPACT_ATOMS: atom_id res chain seq x y z
N MET A 1 17.95 -8.56 4.50
CA MET A 1 18.94 -7.55 4.95
C MET A 1 18.86 -6.38 3.98
N ALA A 2 18.83 -5.14 4.45
CA ALA A 2 18.89 -3.99 3.55
C ALA A 2 20.32 -3.89 2.98
N SER A 3 20.46 -4.00 1.66
CA SER A 3 21.71 -3.77 0.95
C SER A 3 22.05 -2.28 1.05
N ARG A 4 23.23 -1.97 1.60
CA ARG A 4 23.75 -0.60 1.66
C ARG A 4 24.64 -0.37 0.46
N HIS A 5 24.38 0.69 -0.28
CA HIS A 5 25.16 1.12 -1.43
C HIS A 5 25.86 2.43 -1.10
N TRP A 6 27.07 2.60 -1.63
CA TRP A 6 27.82 3.84 -1.56
C TRP A 6 27.99 4.36 -2.98
N VAL A 7 27.71 5.64 -3.18
CA VAL A 7 27.96 6.33 -4.44
C VAL A 7 29.08 7.32 -4.21
N VAL A 8 30.12 7.25 -5.03
CA VAL A 8 31.29 8.12 -4.95
C VAL A 8 31.58 8.71 -6.32
N SER A 9 31.96 9.99 -6.35
CA SER A 9 32.45 10.68 -7.54
C SER A 9 33.88 11.11 -7.30
N LEU A 10 34.75 10.90 -8.29
CA LEU A 10 36.18 11.21 -8.21
C LEU A 10 36.57 12.04 -9.44
N PRO A 11 37.40 13.08 -9.28
CA PRO A 11 37.90 13.85 -10.43
C PRO A 11 38.77 12.96 -11.33
N VAL A 12 38.56 13.09 -12.65
CA VAL A 12 39.36 12.39 -13.64
C VAL A 12 40.55 13.27 -14.02
N GLU A 13 41.75 12.90 -13.57
CA GLU A 13 42.98 13.64 -13.90
C GLU A 13 43.52 13.27 -15.29
N ASN A 14 43.80 11.97 -15.52
CA ASN A 14 44.43 11.49 -16.76
C ASN A 14 43.46 10.73 -17.67
N SER A 15 42.84 9.67 -17.14
CA SER A 15 41.92 8.81 -17.89
C SER A 15 40.95 8.13 -16.93
N ALA A 16 39.67 8.10 -17.30
CA ALA A 16 38.63 7.43 -16.53
C ALA A 16 38.92 5.93 -16.37
N SER A 17 39.49 5.29 -17.40
CA SER A 17 39.89 3.88 -17.35
C SER A 17 41.03 3.63 -16.37
N SER A 18 42.04 4.50 -16.36
CA SER A 18 43.16 4.39 -15.42
C SER A 18 42.71 4.63 -13.97
N LEU A 19 41.86 5.63 -13.75
CA LEU A 19 41.26 5.90 -12.44
C LEU A 19 40.42 4.72 -11.95
N TRP A 20 39.58 4.15 -12.82
CA TRP A 20 38.76 2.99 -12.53
C TRP A 20 39.61 1.77 -12.12
N ASN A 21 40.64 1.44 -12.90
CA ASN A 21 41.52 0.32 -12.61
C ASN A 21 42.25 0.52 -11.27
N ARG A 22 42.74 1.74 -11.01
CA ARG A 22 43.37 2.08 -9.73
C ARG A 22 42.40 1.95 -8.56
N LEU A 23 41.18 2.45 -8.70
CA LEU A 23 40.15 2.35 -7.66
C LEU A 23 39.83 0.88 -7.35
N GLN A 24 39.63 0.07 -8.39
CA GLN A 24 39.35 -1.35 -8.26
C GLN A 24 40.50 -2.10 -7.58
N GLU A 25 41.75 -1.80 -7.95
CA GLU A 25 42.92 -2.37 -7.30
C GLU A 25 43.00 -2.00 -5.80
N GLN A 26 42.85 -0.73 -5.46
CA GLN A 26 42.93 -0.27 -4.07
C GLN A 26 41.80 -0.84 -3.19
N ILE A 27 40.56 -0.86 -3.69
CA ILE A 27 39.44 -1.43 -2.94
C ILE A 27 39.63 -2.94 -2.79
N SER A 28 40.04 -3.66 -3.85
CA SER A 28 40.28 -5.10 -3.75
C SER A 28 41.37 -5.48 -2.74
N LYS A 29 42.37 -4.61 -2.53
CA LYS A 29 43.43 -4.78 -1.52
C LYS A 29 42.93 -4.66 -0.09
N HIS A 30 41.94 -3.80 0.17
CA HIS A 30 41.45 -3.52 1.53
C HIS A 30 40.11 -4.20 1.85
N SER A 31 39.29 -4.51 0.84
CA SER A 31 37.93 -5.05 0.96
C SER A 31 37.57 -5.82 -0.32
N PHE A 32 38.09 -7.05 -0.41
CA PHE A 32 37.97 -7.90 -1.60
C PHE A 32 36.53 -8.29 -1.97
N ASP A 33 35.60 -8.21 -1.02
CA ASP A 33 34.18 -8.54 -1.15
C ASP A 33 33.29 -7.33 -1.45
N THR A 34 33.89 -6.16 -1.73
CA THR A 34 33.16 -4.95 -2.11
C THR A 34 33.09 -4.84 -3.64
N PRO A 35 31.94 -5.20 -4.27
CA PRO A 35 31.79 -5.08 -5.71
C PRO A 35 31.71 -3.61 -6.12
N LEU A 36 32.29 -3.30 -7.28
CA LEU A 36 32.30 -1.96 -7.85
C LEU A 36 31.55 -1.94 -9.18
N TYR A 37 30.71 -0.93 -9.34
CA TYR A 37 29.92 -0.72 -10.56
C TYR A 37 30.12 0.70 -11.05
N ARG A 38 30.17 0.88 -12.38
CA ARG A 38 30.19 2.20 -12.97
C ARG A 38 28.78 2.79 -12.92
N PHE A 39 28.68 4.01 -12.44
CA PHE A 39 27.44 4.77 -12.46
C PHE A 39 27.49 5.77 -13.62
N ASN A 40 26.82 5.45 -14.72
CA ASN A 40 26.89 6.24 -15.94
C ASN A 40 25.93 7.44 -15.86
N THR A 41 26.49 8.62 -15.64
CA THR A 41 25.74 9.89 -15.74
C THR A 41 25.98 10.56 -17.08
N PRO A 42 24.94 11.08 -17.76
CA PRO A 42 25.11 11.81 -19.00
C PRO A 42 25.74 13.18 -18.74
N ASN A 43 26.18 13.83 -19.81
CA ASN A 43 26.55 15.24 -19.77
C ASN A 43 25.27 16.08 -19.73
N LEU A 44 24.92 16.55 -18.54
CA LEU A 44 23.75 17.41 -18.35
C LEU A 44 24.09 18.87 -18.64
N ARG A 45 23.13 19.61 -19.21
CA ARG A 45 23.28 21.04 -19.46
C ARG A 45 23.30 21.84 -18.15
N VAL A 46 24.50 22.28 -17.76
CA VAL A 46 24.73 23.12 -16.58
C VAL A 46 24.50 24.61 -16.90
N GLY A 47 24.04 25.36 -15.89
CA GLY A 47 23.88 26.83 -15.95
C GLY A 47 25.12 27.57 -15.44
N THR A 48 24.89 28.73 -14.81
CA THR A 48 25.95 29.48 -14.12
C THR A 48 26.32 28.84 -12.78
N LEU A 49 27.50 29.17 -12.23
CA LEU A 49 27.92 28.71 -10.90
C LEU A 49 26.87 29.05 -9.83
N ASP A 50 26.32 30.27 -9.83
CA ASP A 50 25.29 30.70 -8.88
C ASP A 50 24.04 29.82 -8.97
N SER A 51 23.63 29.45 -10.19
CA SER A 51 22.49 28.55 -10.38
C SER A 51 22.77 27.12 -9.87
N LEU A 52 24.01 26.65 -9.96
CA LEU A 52 24.43 25.35 -9.44
C LEU A 52 24.49 25.34 -7.91
N LEU A 53 24.96 26.43 -7.29
CA LEU A 53 24.98 26.58 -5.84
C LEU A 53 23.55 26.57 -5.27
N ALA A 54 22.64 27.36 -5.87
CA ALA A 54 21.23 27.34 -5.47
C ALA A 54 20.58 25.96 -5.70
N LEU A 55 20.88 25.31 -6.83
CA LEU A 55 20.35 23.98 -7.13
C LEU A 55 20.87 22.91 -6.16
N SER A 56 22.09 23.04 -5.63
CA SER A 56 22.65 22.12 -4.64
C SER A 56 21.78 22.05 -3.38
N ASP A 57 21.34 23.21 -2.87
CA ASP A 57 20.46 23.26 -1.70
C ASP A 57 19.07 22.70 -2.00
N ASP A 58 18.53 22.99 -3.19
CA ASP A 58 17.23 22.49 -3.63
C ASP A 58 17.26 20.96 -3.86
N LEU A 59 18.37 20.41 -4.35
CA LEU A 59 18.57 18.97 -4.53
C LEU A 59 18.52 18.21 -3.20
N VAL A 60 19.08 18.77 -2.11
CA VAL A 60 18.99 18.15 -0.79
C VAL A 60 17.53 18.05 -0.33
N LYS A 61 16.76 19.13 -0.49
CA LYS A 61 15.32 19.14 -0.14
C LYS A 61 14.54 18.15 -0.99
N SER A 62 14.79 18.15 -2.31
CA SER A 62 14.11 17.26 -3.26
C SER A 62 14.44 15.79 -2.96
N ASN A 63 15.71 15.47 -2.70
CA ASN A 63 16.13 14.12 -2.31
C ASN A 63 15.41 13.64 -1.05
N ASN A 64 15.41 14.43 0.03
CA ASN A 64 14.75 14.07 1.29
C ASN A 64 13.25 13.83 1.10
N PHE A 65 12.60 14.66 0.27
CA PHE A 65 11.19 14.49 -0.08
C PHE A 65 10.94 13.18 -0.85
N ILE A 66 11.70 12.93 -1.92
CA ILE A 66 11.54 11.74 -2.77
C ILE A 66 11.84 10.45 -2.00
N GLU A 67 12.87 10.44 -1.16
CA GLU A 67 13.18 9.34 -0.24
C GLU A 67 12.01 9.09 0.73
N GLY A 68 11.46 10.16 1.32
CA GLY A 68 10.29 10.09 2.19
C GLY A 68 9.07 9.48 1.51
N VAL A 69 8.77 9.89 0.28
CA VAL A 69 7.65 9.34 -0.51
C VAL A 69 7.90 7.86 -0.86
N SER A 70 9.12 7.53 -1.28
CA SER A 70 9.50 6.14 -1.60
C SER A 70 9.36 5.21 -0.39
N HIS A 71 9.75 5.67 0.80
CA HIS A 71 9.54 4.94 2.05
C HIS A 71 8.06 4.79 2.42
N LYS A 72 7.23 5.82 2.21
CA LYS A 72 5.78 5.72 2.43
C LYS A 72 5.16 4.66 1.51
N ILE A 73 5.50 4.67 0.23
CA ILE A 73 5.03 3.66 -0.75
C ILE A 73 5.44 2.26 -0.31
N ARG A 74 6.72 2.04 0.01
CA ARG A 74 7.23 0.76 0.51
C ARG A 74 6.45 0.27 1.72
N ARG A 75 6.22 1.12 2.73
CA ARG A 75 5.47 0.76 3.93
C ARG A 75 4.01 0.37 3.63
N GLN A 76 3.37 1.05 2.68
CA GLN A 76 2.00 0.71 2.27
C GLN A 76 1.94 -0.66 1.58
N ILE A 77 2.89 -0.97 0.71
CA ILE A 77 2.99 -2.29 0.07
C ILE A 77 3.19 -3.38 1.13
N GLU A 78 4.15 -3.19 2.05
CA GLU A 78 4.41 -4.14 3.15
C GLU A 78 3.17 -4.34 4.06
N GLU A 79 2.35 -3.29 4.25
CA GLU A 79 1.08 -3.43 4.95
C GLU A 79 0.05 -4.27 4.18
N PHE A 80 -0.09 -4.05 2.88
CA PHE A 80 -1.05 -4.79 2.06
C PHE A 80 -0.66 -6.26 1.90
N GLU A 81 0.62 -6.58 1.75
CA GLU A 81 1.12 -7.96 1.73
C GLU A 81 0.81 -8.66 3.06
N ARG A 82 1.09 -7.99 4.19
CA ARG A 82 0.78 -8.53 5.52
C ARG A 82 -0.72 -8.80 5.72
N VAL A 83 -1.60 -7.92 5.24
CA VAL A 83 -3.06 -8.07 5.40
C VAL A 83 -3.63 -9.15 4.48
N SER A 84 -3.10 -9.27 3.26
CA SER A 84 -3.56 -10.25 2.27
C SER A 84 -3.02 -11.68 2.52
N GLY A 85 -1.94 -11.81 3.30
CA GLY A 85 -1.30 -13.11 3.55
C GLY A 85 -0.52 -13.64 2.35
N VAL A 86 -0.33 -12.82 1.32
CA VAL A 86 0.53 -13.13 0.17
C VAL A 86 1.98 -12.99 0.61
N GLU A 87 2.84 -13.94 0.23
CA GLU A 87 4.29 -13.81 0.47
C GLU A 87 4.81 -12.50 -0.12
N SER A 88 5.59 -11.78 0.69
CA SER A 88 6.15 -10.49 0.29
C SER A 88 7.06 -10.68 -0.91
N ASN A 89 6.70 -10.08 -2.04
CA ASN A 89 7.57 -10.07 -3.19
C ASN A 89 8.62 -8.98 -2.99
N ALA A 90 9.87 -9.29 -3.30
CA ALA A 90 10.90 -8.27 -3.30
C ALA A 90 10.47 -7.13 -4.24
N LEU A 91 10.56 -5.89 -3.78
CA LEU A 91 10.27 -4.72 -4.62
C LEU A 91 11.18 -4.75 -5.84
N THR A 92 10.60 -4.43 -7.00
CA THR A 92 11.29 -4.36 -8.28
C THR A 92 11.07 -3.00 -8.93
N VAL A 93 11.97 -2.61 -9.81
CA VAL A 93 11.85 -1.46 -10.72
C VAL A 93 11.67 -2.03 -12.11
N ASP A 94 10.49 -1.84 -12.72
CA ASP A 94 10.13 -2.41 -14.02
C ASP A 94 10.40 -3.92 -14.13
N GLY A 95 10.13 -4.67 -13.06
CA GLY A 95 10.35 -6.11 -12.97
C GLY A 95 11.80 -6.52 -12.67
N VAL A 96 12.72 -5.57 -12.55
CA VAL A 96 14.13 -5.81 -12.21
C VAL A 96 14.34 -5.66 -10.70
N PRO A 97 15.04 -6.59 -10.03
CA PRO A 97 15.40 -6.42 -8.61
C PRO A 97 16.17 -5.12 -8.37
N VAL A 98 15.87 -4.42 -7.27
CA VAL A 98 16.47 -3.10 -6.97
C VAL A 98 18.00 -3.14 -7.00
N ASP A 99 18.64 -4.17 -6.44
CA ASP A 99 20.10 -4.30 -6.47
C ASP A 99 20.64 -4.42 -7.91
N SER A 100 19.94 -5.16 -8.77
CA SER A 100 20.31 -5.29 -10.19
C SER A 100 20.10 -3.99 -10.96
N TYR A 101 19.03 -3.25 -10.63
CA TYR A 101 18.75 -1.95 -11.23
C TYR A 101 19.84 -0.92 -10.88
N LEU A 102 20.23 -0.83 -9.61
CA LEU A 102 21.25 0.13 -9.15
C LEU A 102 22.63 -0.13 -9.78
N THR A 103 23.01 -1.40 -9.96
CA THR A 103 24.31 -1.78 -10.51
C THR A 103 24.41 -1.62 -12.04
N ARG A 104 23.28 -1.42 -12.72
CA ARG A 104 23.17 -1.25 -14.17
C ARG A 104 22.39 0.02 -14.54
N PHE A 105 22.40 1.01 -13.66
CA PHE A 105 21.67 2.25 -13.85
C PHE A 105 22.03 2.91 -15.19
N VAL A 106 21.01 3.31 -15.93
CA VAL A 106 21.12 4.10 -17.15
C VAL A 106 20.18 5.29 -17.03
N TRP A 107 20.67 6.47 -17.39
CA TRP A 107 19.85 7.66 -17.41
C TRP A 107 18.75 7.55 -18.47
N ASP A 108 17.51 7.78 -18.06
CA ASP A 108 16.36 7.80 -18.96
C ASP A 108 16.30 9.16 -19.68
N GLU A 109 17.00 9.25 -20.80
CA GLU A 109 17.06 10.47 -21.62
C GLU A 109 15.73 10.81 -22.30
N ALA A 110 14.87 9.80 -22.55
CA ALA A 110 13.55 10.03 -23.11
C ALA A 110 12.64 10.73 -22.10
N LYS A 111 12.74 10.35 -20.81
CA LYS A 111 11.99 10.97 -19.72
C LYS A 111 12.62 12.24 -19.19
N TYR A 112 13.95 12.32 -19.16
CA TYR A 112 14.73 13.43 -18.63
C TYR A 112 15.79 13.89 -19.64
N PRO A 113 15.43 14.71 -20.64
CA PRO A 113 16.33 15.10 -21.72
C PRO A 113 17.59 15.82 -21.23
N THR A 114 18.75 15.41 -21.72
CA THR A 114 20.06 15.94 -21.30
C THR A 114 20.29 17.42 -21.66
N MET A 115 19.58 17.89 -22.68
CA MET A 115 19.63 19.27 -23.18
C MET A 115 18.73 20.25 -22.40
N SER A 116 17.83 19.74 -21.56
CA SER A 116 17.01 20.57 -20.68
C SER A 116 17.86 21.20 -19.58
N PRO A 117 17.58 22.45 -19.17
CA PRO A 117 18.19 23.03 -17.99
C PRO A 117 18.05 22.14 -16.76
N LEU A 118 19.12 21.94 -16.01
CA LEU A 118 19.14 21.07 -14.83
C LEU A 118 17.99 21.32 -13.84
N LYS A 119 17.67 22.60 -13.60
CA LYS A 119 16.57 22.97 -12.70
C LYS A 119 15.23 22.43 -13.18
N GLU A 120 14.94 22.51 -14.47
CA GLU A 120 13.69 21.98 -15.05
C GLU A 120 13.59 20.46 -14.90
N ILE A 121 14.71 19.75 -15.06
CA ILE A 121 14.75 18.30 -14.84
C ILE A 121 14.39 17.97 -13.38
N VAL A 122 15.01 18.67 -12.43
CA VAL A 122 14.76 18.48 -11.00
C VAL A 122 13.33 18.82 -10.62
N ASP A 123 12.81 19.96 -11.10
CA ASP A 123 11.43 20.40 -10.85
C ASP A 123 10.41 19.42 -11.46
N SER A 124 10.71 18.86 -12.64
CA SER A 124 9.88 17.84 -13.28
C SER A 124 9.85 16.53 -12.48
N ILE A 125 11.02 16.03 -12.04
CA ILE A 125 11.10 14.84 -11.17
C ILE A 125 10.31 15.08 -9.88
N HIS A 126 10.53 16.23 -9.23
CA HIS A 126 9.87 16.59 -7.99
C HIS A 126 8.35 16.63 -8.15
N SER A 127 7.86 17.31 -9.19
CA SER A 127 6.43 17.44 -9.47
C SER A 127 5.77 16.09 -9.77
N GLN A 128 6.46 15.21 -10.50
CA GLN A 128 5.97 13.85 -10.76
C GLN A 128 5.85 13.04 -9.47
N VAL A 129 6.87 13.09 -8.60
CA VAL A 129 6.84 12.37 -7.31
C VAL A 129 5.80 12.96 -6.36
N ALA A 130 5.61 14.29 -6.34
CA ALA A 130 4.57 14.94 -5.56
C ALA A 130 3.17 14.48 -6.00
N LYS A 131 2.92 14.40 -7.31
CA LYS A 131 1.66 13.87 -7.83
C LYS A 131 1.43 12.41 -7.43
N ILE A 132 2.47 11.56 -7.51
CA ILE A 132 2.40 10.17 -7.04
C ILE A 132 2.07 10.12 -5.54
N GLU A 133 2.64 11.01 -4.72
CA GLU A 133 2.33 11.07 -3.29
C GLU A 133 0.87 11.42 -3.04
N ASP A 134 0.33 12.41 -3.74
CA ASP A 134 -1.06 12.84 -3.57
C ASP A 134 -2.04 11.76 -4.05
N ASP A 135 -1.77 11.12 -5.19
CA ASP A 135 -2.55 9.98 -5.67
C ASP A 135 -2.52 8.83 -4.66
N LEU A 136 -1.36 8.53 -4.07
CA LEU A 136 -1.23 7.52 -3.02
C LEU A 136 -2.08 7.86 -1.79
N LYS A 137 -2.05 9.12 -1.31
CA LYS A 137 -2.85 9.56 -0.15
C LYS A 137 -4.34 9.34 -0.39
N VAL A 138 -4.85 9.72 -1.57
CA VAL A 138 -6.25 9.52 -1.95
C VAL A 138 -6.60 8.03 -1.93
N ARG A 139 -5.81 7.19 -2.60
CA ARG A 139 -6.06 5.73 -2.67
C ARG A 139 -6.01 5.05 -1.31
N VAL A 140 -5.06 5.42 -0.46
CA VAL A 140 -4.95 4.89 0.90
C VAL A 140 -6.16 5.31 1.75
N ALA A 141 -6.64 6.55 1.62
CA ALA A 141 -7.83 7.01 2.33
C ALA A 141 -9.10 6.26 1.87
N GLU A 142 -9.28 6.10 0.56
CA GLU A 142 -10.37 5.30 -0.02
C GLU A 142 -10.36 3.86 0.48
N TYR A 143 -9.20 3.20 0.42
CA TYR A 143 -9.01 1.83 0.90
C TYR A 143 -9.37 1.70 2.40
N ASN A 144 -8.86 2.58 3.24
CA ASN A 144 -9.12 2.55 4.68
C ASN A 144 -10.59 2.77 5.02
N ASN A 145 -11.28 3.63 4.26
CA ASN A 145 -12.72 3.81 4.41
C ASN A 145 -13.49 2.51 4.09
N VAL A 146 -13.23 1.88 2.94
CA VAL A 146 -13.89 0.62 2.55
C VAL A 146 -13.56 -0.50 3.54
N ARG A 147 -12.30 -0.62 3.97
CA ARG A 147 -11.88 -1.61 4.98
C ARG A 147 -12.63 -1.41 6.32
N SER A 148 -12.80 -0.17 6.75
CA SER A 148 -13.57 0.17 7.97
C SER A 148 -15.04 -0.24 7.84
N GLN A 149 -15.66 0.06 6.69
CA GLN A 149 -17.05 -0.32 6.41
C GLN A 149 -17.23 -1.84 6.38
N LEU A 150 -16.32 -2.56 5.72
CA LEU A 150 -16.32 -4.03 5.67
C LEU A 150 -16.21 -4.63 7.07
N ASN A 151 -15.32 -4.11 7.91
CA ASN A 151 -15.18 -4.57 9.30
C ASN A 151 -16.46 -4.32 10.12
N ALA A 152 -17.13 -3.18 9.91
CA ALA A 152 -18.41 -2.89 10.57
C ALA A 152 -19.51 -3.86 10.12
N ASN A 153 -19.58 -4.19 8.83
CA ASN A 153 -20.53 -5.16 8.29
C ASN A 153 -20.26 -6.58 8.80
N ASN A 154 -19.01 -7.02 8.82
CA ASN A 154 -18.63 -8.32 9.37
C ASN A 154 -19.04 -8.44 10.84
N ARG A 155 -18.90 -7.38 11.65
CA ARG A 155 -19.38 -7.38 13.04
C ARG A 155 -20.90 -7.48 13.15
N LYS A 156 -21.66 -6.87 12.23
CA LYS A 156 -23.12 -7.02 12.17
C LYS A 156 -23.53 -8.45 11.76
N GLN A 157 -22.71 -9.15 11.00
CA GLN A 157 -22.94 -10.55 10.63
C GLN A 157 -22.47 -11.54 11.69
N SER A 158 -21.46 -11.19 12.49
CA SER A 158 -20.91 -12.02 13.56
C SER A 158 -21.31 -11.51 14.94
N GLY A 159 -22.41 -12.02 15.49
CA GLY A 159 -22.91 -11.63 16.81
C GLY A 159 -24.04 -12.51 17.33
N SER A 160 -24.48 -12.25 18.56
CA SER A 160 -25.72 -12.84 19.07
C SER A 160 -26.89 -12.50 18.15
N LEU A 161 -27.87 -13.40 18.00
CA LEU A 161 -29.08 -13.17 17.20
C LEU A 161 -29.81 -11.87 17.55
N ALA A 162 -29.60 -11.33 18.76
CA ALA A 162 -30.18 -10.05 19.21
C ALA A 162 -29.71 -8.81 18.44
N VAL A 163 -28.53 -8.87 17.81
CA VAL A 163 -27.92 -7.74 17.09
C VAL A 163 -27.38 -8.14 15.71
N ARG A 164 -27.50 -9.43 15.37
CA ARG A 164 -27.04 -9.98 14.09
C ARG A 164 -28.06 -9.70 13.00
N ASP A 165 -27.57 -9.38 11.81
CA ASP A 165 -28.41 -9.33 10.61
C ASP A 165 -29.04 -10.72 10.33
N LEU A 166 -30.37 -10.76 10.22
CA LEU A 166 -31.15 -11.98 10.03
C LEU A 166 -31.45 -12.26 8.54
N SER A 167 -31.03 -11.39 7.63
CA SER A 167 -31.31 -11.50 6.19
C SER A 167 -30.84 -12.81 5.57
N ASP A 168 -29.72 -13.36 6.06
CA ASP A 168 -29.18 -14.66 5.60
C ASP A 168 -29.82 -15.86 6.32
N LEU A 169 -30.58 -15.62 7.39
CA LEU A 169 -31.17 -16.67 8.23
C LEU A 169 -32.66 -16.85 7.95
N VAL A 170 -33.38 -15.77 7.64
CA VAL A 170 -34.83 -15.78 7.43
C VAL A 170 -35.13 -15.69 5.95
N LYS A 171 -35.89 -16.65 5.42
CA LYS A 171 -36.30 -16.65 4.02
C LYS A 171 -37.64 -15.94 3.85
N ALA A 172 -37.94 -15.50 2.63
CA ALA A 172 -39.23 -14.91 2.31
C ALA A 172 -40.42 -15.82 2.65
N GLU A 173 -40.25 -17.14 2.55
CA GLU A 173 -41.25 -18.15 2.93
C GLU A 173 -41.54 -18.22 4.44
N ASP A 174 -40.63 -17.72 5.29
CA ASP A 174 -40.82 -17.68 6.74
C ASP A 174 -41.59 -16.43 7.19
N ILE A 175 -41.77 -15.43 6.31
CA ILE A 175 -42.42 -14.15 6.62
C ILE A 175 -43.76 -14.05 5.89
N ILE A 176 -44.85 -13.96 6.65
CA ILE A 176 -46.19 -13.68 6.15
C ILE A 176 -46.55 -12.26 6.58
N ILE A 177 -46.84 -11.40 5.61
CA ILE A 177 -47.35 -10.04 5.84
C ILE A 177 -48.63 -9.88 5.02
N SER A 178 -49.73 -9.70 5.72
CA SER A 178 -51.06 -9.44 5.15
C SER A 178 -51.77 -8.37 5.97
N GLU A 179 -52.98 -7.97 5.55
CA GLU A 179 -53.78 -6.97 6.25
C GLU A 179 -54.09 -7.33 7.71
N HIS A 180 -54.17 -8.64 8.03
CA HIS A 180 -54.60 -9.12 9.34
C HIS A 180 -53.58 -10.03 10.04
N LEU A 181 -52.44 -10.31 9.40
CA LEU A 181 -51.44 -11.24 9.92
C LEU A 181 -50.03 -10.73 9.64
N ILE A 182 -49.19 -10.78 10.67
CA ILE A 182 -47.77 -10.44 10.59
C ILE A 182 -46.94 -11.52 11.27
N THR A 183 -45.83 -11.92 10.67
CA THR A 183 -44.81 -12.73 11.34
C THR A 183 -43.94 -11.86 12.24
N LEU A 184 -43.82 -12.24 13.52
CA LEU A 184 -42.84 -11.67 14.44
C LEU A 184 -41.67 -12.65 14.63
N LEU A 185 -40.45 -12.13 14.69
CA LEU A 185 -39.25 -12.91 14.99
C LEU A 185 -38.94 -12.78 16.48
N ALA A 186 -38.92 -13.90 17.20
CA ALA A 186 -38.60 -13.95 18.62
C ALA A 186 -37.27 -14.65 18.86
N ILE A 187 -36.43 -14.07 19.72
CA ILE A 187 -35.14 -14.65 20.10
C ILE A 187 -35.29 -15.30 21.47
N VAL A 188 -35.19 -16.61 21.50
CA VAL A 188 -35.41 -17.42 22.72
C VAL A 188 -34.09 -18.06 23.15
N PRO A 189 -33.65 -17.90 24.41
CA PRO A 189 -32.50 -18.62 24.93
C PRO A 189 -32.69 -20.14 24.82
N LYS A 190 -31.63 -20.87 24.44
CA LYS A 190 -31.72 -22.33 24.19
C LYS A 190 -32.33 -23.12 25.35
N TYR A 191 -32.04 -22.75 26.59
CA TYR A 191 -32.57 -23.43 27.77
C TYR A 191 -34.07 -23.18 28.01
N SER A 192 -34.64 -22.10 27.47
CA SER A 192 -36.06 -21.73 27.59
C SER A 192 -36.91 -22.17 26.40
N GLN A 193 -36.35 -22.95 25.46
CA GLN A 193 -37.08 -23.33 24.24
C GLN A 193 -38.38 -24.10 24.54
N ASN A 194 -38.35 -25.03 25.50
CA ASN A 194 -39.53 -25.81 25.87
C ASN A 194 -40.61 -24.93 26.52
N ASP A 195 -40.19 -23.97 27.35
CA ASP A 195 -41.08 -23.03 28.02
C ASP A 195 -41.74 -22.07 27.02
N TRP A 196 -40.99 -21.59 26.01
CA TRP A 196 -41.55 -20.80 24.91
C TRP A 196 -42.63 -21.58 24.15
N LEU A 197 -42.32 -22.81 23.72
CA LEU A 197 -43.26 -23.62 22.94
C LEU A 197 -44.53 -23.97 23.72
N ALA A 198 -44.46 -24.09 25.04
CA ALA A 198 -45.61 -24.35 25.88
C ALA A 198 -46.53 -23.13 26.07
N ASN A 199 -45.98 -21.91 26.01
CA ASN A 199 -46.69 -20.71 26.47
C ASN A 199 -46.93 -19.65 25.38
N TYR A 200 -46.23 -19.68 24.23
CA TYR A 200 -46.27 -18.55 23.28
C TYR A 200 -47.67 -18.25 22.73
N GLU A 201 -48.54 -19.27 22.63
CA GLU A 201 -49.92 -19.15 22.11
C GLU A 201 -50.84 -18.36 23.03
N THR A 202 -50.48 -18.20 24.31
CA THR A 202 -51.30 -17.52 25.33
C THR A 202 -50.67 -16.23 25.85
N LEU A 203 -49.52 -15.81 25.30
CA LEU A 203 -48.86 -14.55 25.70
C LEU A 203 -49.71 -13.31 25.42
N THR A 204 -50.54 -13.36 24.37
CA THR A 204 -51.46 -12.30 23.99
C THR A 204 -52.62 -12.86 23.17
N ASN A 205 -53.63 -12.03 22.93
CA ASN A 205 -54.76 -12.39 22.09
C ASN A 205 -54.34 -12.46 20.61
N TYR A 206 -55.07 -13.28 19.83
CA TYR A 206 -54.89 -13.42 18.37
C TYR A 206 -53.54 -13.98 17.91
N VAL A 207 -52.85 -14.76 18.76
CA VAL A 207 -51.70 -15.57 18.33
C VAL A 207 -52.20 -16.79 17.55
N VAL A 208 -51.63 -17.04 16.37
CA VAL A 208 -51.98 -18.20 15.55
C VAL A 208 -51.39 -19.47 16.17
N PRO A 209 -52.20 -20.48 16.52
CA PRO A 209 -51.69 -21.72 17.11
C PRO A 209 -50.80 -22.50 16.13
N ARG A 210 -49.81 -23.22 16.67
CA ARG A 210 -48.81 -24.02 15.95
C ARG A 210 -48.02 -23.25 14.89
N SER A 211 -47.90 -21.93 15.03
CA SER A 211 -47.20 -21.06 14.06
C SER A 211 -45.71 -20.88 14.37
N SER A 212 -45.28 -21.09 15.62
CA SER A 212 -43.87 -20.90 16.00
C SER A 212 -42.98 -21.98 15.37
N LYS A 213 -42.05 -21.56 14.50
CA LYS A 213 -41.07 -22.41 13.82
C LYS A 213 -39.66 -21.94 14.13
N LYS A 214 -38.75 -22.89 14.42
CA LYS A 214 -37.33 -22.59 14.57
C LYS A 214 -36.69 -22.40 13.18
N VAL A 215 -36.04 -21.26 12.98
CA VAL A 215 -35.42 -20.87 11.69
C VAL A 215 -33.90 -21.13 11.66
N THR A 216 -33.24 -21.13 12.84
CA THR A 216 -31.78 -21.30 13.02
C THR A 216 -31.51 -22.09 14.30
#